data_AF-A0A916HXD1-F1
#
_entry.id   AF-A0A916HXD1-F1
#
_cell.length_a   1.000
_cell.length_b   1.000
_cell.length_c   1.000
_cell.angle_alpha   90.00
_cell.angle_beta   90.00
_cell.angle_gamma   90.00
#
_symmetry.space_group_name_H-M   'P 1'
#
loop_
_entity.id
_entity.type
_entity.pdbx_description
1 polymer ?
#
loop_
_entity_poly.entity_id
_entity_poly.type
_entity_poly.pdbx_seq_one_letter_code
_entity_poly.pdbx_strand_id
1 'polypeptide(L)'
;MRVSPVVLSLIVAAPAAAQLRIAAWNISAYDGTDRAADIQRAVYGTFQGRRMAPDVLCVQEVESAAALVALRNALNTAPGYPNPPSDLGSPGDWAFATFEDGPDSEAVLLYRTSKVVLVRDTVTVAVGAASPEQPRNTYRWDIRPFGYSSIPANCIGVYGVHLKAGSTSGDNARRLIETQRIRDNAEGVNTNGSGTGLPAGYQFLVLGDFNMQSSSQSSYAELVGSQANNSGRFFDPINAPGSWNNNGAFSMVHTQDPVGAGGMDDRHDQILLSGGLLDSAGMDYIGVLSGPQNPVAWNLSRFDDPNHSYRCYGNDGTSFNAALNTTSNLMVGNAIAQAIANCAFSDLGAGGHMPVFLDLRVPPRASNTASLDFGTVVQGAPSPQRTLVVQNAGDTALWTVNGIANLAYSMSASAGFSAPGGNFTEAPGGGSNTHTITMSTATLGPRNGTLTLSTSDPERPSIQVTLTGTVVPPNQPPVADAGPDQTLEDADGSGDEPVTLDGSASTDPDGTISNYRWAEGPTVLSDGPSPTAAVSLSVGSHTINLTVTDNGGLTADDVMVVEVVLAPPTCDPDVNCDGSVNGFDIEAMEQAVNGDFSNFCQPDSDYNQDGSVNGFDVEAVEQGVNGGPCP
;
A
#
# COMPACT_ATOMS: atom_id res chain seq x y z
N MET A 1 -19.33 30.39 31.76
CA MET A 1 -19.15 30.17 30.31
C MET A 1 -19.92 28.92 29.92
N ARG A 2 -20.97 29.07 29.10
CA ARG A 2 -21.78 27.96 28.61
C ARG A 2 -20.98 27.19 27.56
N VAL A 3 -20.85 25.89 27.75
CA VAL A 3 -20.28 24.96 26.77
C VAL A 3 -21.34 24.77 25.68
N SER A 4 -21.02 25.14 24.44
CA SER A 4 -21.89 24.91 23.28
C SER A 4 -22.07 23.41 23.05
N PRO A 5 -23.30 22.94 22.78
CA PRO A 5 -23.51 21.55 22.36
C PRO A 5 -22.98 21.36 20.94
N VAL A 6 -22.32 20.22 20.74
CA VAL A 6 -21.92 19.68 19.45
C VAL A 6 -23.16 19.65 18.54
N VAL A 7 -23.09 20.37 17.42
CA VAL A 7 -24.08 20.30 16.37
C VAL A 7 -24.03 18.88 15.80
N LEU A 8 -25.06 18.10 16.11
CA LEU A 8 -25.35 16.84 15.45
C LEU A 8 -25.63 17.18 13.98
N SER A 9 -24.64 16.99 13.12
CA SER A 9 -24.81 17.10 11.67
C SER A 9 -25.96 16.19 11.27
N LEU A 10 -27.06 16.77 10.79
CA LEU A 10 -28.08 16.03 10.07
C LEU A 10 -27.36 15.27 8.95
N ILE A 11 -27.38 13.94 9.01
CA ILE A 11 -27.10 13.10 7.85
C ILE A 11 -28.26 13.37 6.89
N VAL A 12 -28.10 14.39 6.06
CA VAL A 12 -28.83 14.51 4.81
C VAL A 12 -28.47 13.25 4.03
N ALA A 13 -29.49 12.50 3.60
CA ALA A 13 -29.34 11.29 2.79
C ALA A 13 -28.23 11.51 1.76
N ALA A 14 -27.14 10.75 1.91
CA ALA A 14 -25.97 10.90 1.06
C ALA A 14 -26.43 10.74 -0.41
N PRO A 15 -25.99 11.63 -1.32
CA PRO A 15 -26.24 11.43 -2.74
C PRO A 15 -25.70 10.06 -3.14
N ALA A 16 -26.44 9.33 -3.98
CA ALA A 16 -26.05 8.03 -4.52
C ALA A 16 -24.71 8.13 -5.27
N ALA A 17 -23.61 7.97 -4.54
CA ALA A 17 -22.25 8.08 -5.06
C ALA A 17 -21.62 6.67 -5.00
N ALA A 18 -21.41 6.12 -6.18
CA ALA A 18 -20.85 4.80 -6.55
C ALA A 18 -20.50 3.83 -5.40
N GLN A 19 -21.15 2.67 -5.41
CA GLN A 19 -20.89 1.44 -4.64
C GLN A 19 -21.37 0.27 -5.53
N LEU A 20 -21.46 -0.98 -5.06
CA LEU A 20 -22.11 -2.05 -5.82
C LEU A 20 -23.58 -2.14 -5.40
N ARG A 21 -24.48 -1.60 -6.20
CA ARG A 21 -25.93 -1.64 -5.91
C ARG A 21 -26.62 -2.80 -6.61
N ILE A 22 -27.32 -3.60 -5.83
CA ILE A 22 -28.07 -4.77 -6.32
C ILE A 22 -29.55 -4.56 -6.02
N ALA A 23 -30.39 -4.73 -7.03
CA ALA A 23 -31.82 -4.52 -6.93
C ALA A 23 -32.63 -5.71 -7.47
N ALA A 24 -33.82 -5.89 -6.89
CA ALA A 24 -34.86 -6.81 -7.36
C ALA A 24 -36.10 -6.00 -7.71
N TRP A 25 -36.81 -6.39 -8.77
CA TRP A 25 -38.08 -5.77 -9.13
C TRP A 25 -38.95 -6.72 -9.95
N ASN A 26 -40.12 -7.09 -9.41
CA ASN A 26 -41.17 -7.68 -10.23
C ASN A 26 -41.92 -6.55 -10.95
N ILE A 27 -41.86 -6.55 -12.29
CA ILE A 27 -42.48 -5.54 -13.14
C ILE A 27 -43.75 -6.05 -13.83
N SER A 28 -44.38 -7.13 -13.34
CA SER A 28 -45.71 -7.58 -13.72
C SER A 28 -45.92 -7.80 -15.22
N ALA A 29 -45.76 -9.04 -15.68
CA ALA A 29 -46.02 -9.46 -17.07
C ALA A 29 -45.45 -8.50 -18.14
N TYR A 30 -44.13 -8.31 -18.16
CA TYR A 30 -43.48 -7.41 -19.11
C TYR A 30 -43.24 -8.05 -20.47
N ASP A 31 -43.96 -7.56 -21.47
CA ASP A 31 -43.96 -8.02 -22.86
C ASP A 31 -42.96 -7.25 -23.78
N GLY A 32 -42.44 -6.12 -23.30
CA GLY A 32 -41.51 -5.27 -24.03
C GLY A 32 -42.09 -4.02 -24.70
N THR A 33 -43.40 -3.73 -24.62
CA THR A 33 -44.06 -2.79 -25.55
C THR A 33 -44.43 -1.42 -25.00
N ASP A 34 -44.69 -1.25 -23.70
CA ASP A 34 -45.46 -0.09 -23.20
C ASP A 34 -44.82 0.72 -22.05
N ARG A 35 -43.89 0.14 -21.28
CA ARG A 35 -43.38 0.73 -20.02
C ARG A 35 -41.98 1.33 -20.05
N ALA A 36 -41.37 1.50 -21.22
CA ALA A 36 -39.97 1.93 -21.33
C ALA A 36 -39.68 3.26 -20.60
N ALA A 37 -40.52 4.29 -20.78
CA ALA A 37 -40.31 5.60 -20.16
C ALA A 37 -40.49 5.57 -18.63
N ASP A 38 -41.41 4.75 -18.14
CA ASP A 38 -41.65 4.58 -16.71
C ASP A 38 -40.50 3.78 -16.05
N ILE A 39 -40.03 2.73 -16.69
CA ILE A 39 -38.82 1.98 -16.24
C ILE A 39 -37.62 2.94 -16.14
N GLN A 40 -37.38 3.73 -17.19
CA GLN A 40 -36.30 4.73 -17.21
C GLN A 40 -36.43 5.73 -16.06
N ARG A 41 -37.64 6.23 -15.81
CA ARG A 41 -37.92 7.19 -14.74
C ARG A 41 -37.78 6.57 -13.36
N ALA A 42 -38.25 5.34 -13.16
CA ALA A 42 -38.12 4.62 -11.90
C ALA A 42 -36.64 4.39 -11.54
N VAL A 43 -35.85 3.95 -12.53
CA VAL A 43 -34.44 3.61 -12.33
C VAL A 43 -33.55 4.84 -12.18
N TYR A 44 -33.66 5.83 -13.07
CA TYR A 44 -32.73 6.97 -13.13
C TYR A 44 -33.30 8.29 -12.59
N GLY A 45 -34.58 8.31 -12.24
CA GLY A 45 -35.21 9.42 -11.55
C GLY A 45 -34.44 9.80 -10.29
N THR A 46 -34.18 11.09 -10.11
CA THR A 46 -33.59 11.61 -8.87
C THR A 46 -34.59 12.49 -8.12
N PHE A 47 -34.73 12.27 -6.83
CA PHE A 47 -35.54 13.09 -5.93
C PHE A 47 -34.77 13.37 -4.64
N GLN A 48 -34.47 14.65 -4.38
CA GLN A 48 -33.67 15.08 -3.21
C GLN A 48 -32.36 14.29 -3.07
N GLY A 49 -31.66 14.05 -4.19
CA GLY A 49 -30.39 13.29 -4.23
C GLY A 49 -30.55 11.76 -4.16
N ARG A 50 -31.75 11.24 -3.96
CA ARG A 50 -32.07 9.80 -3.94
C ARG A 50 -32.45 9.33 -5.33
N ARG A 51 -31.95 8.15 -5.71
CA ARG A 51 -32.27 7.43 -6.96
C ARG A 51 -32.02 5.94 -6.75
N MET A 52 -32.69 5.10 -7.53
CA MET A 52 -32.46 3.64 -7.53
C MET A 52 -31.13 3.31 -8.22
N ALA A 53 -31.01 3.58 -9.52
CA ALA A 53 -29.81 3.42 -10.36
C ALA A 53 -28.89 2.25 -9.95
N PRO A 54 -29.37 1.00 -10.07
CA PRO A 54 -28.63 -0.18 -9.68
C PRO A 54 -27.48 -0.48 -10.66
N ASP A 55 -26.53 -1.29 -10.23
CA ASP A 55 -25.50 -1.87 -11.08
C ASP A 55 -25.83 -3.31 -11.50
N VAL A 56 -26.67 -3.97 -10.70
CA VAL A 56 -27.27 -5.28 -10.97
C VAL A 56 -28.77 -5.19 -10.70
N LEU A 57 -29.58 -5.61 -11.66
CA LEU A 57 -31.03 -5.61 -11.56
C LEU A 57 -31.57 -7.00 -11.92
N CYS A 58 -32.14 -7.68 -10.93
CA CYS A 58 -32.89 -8.91 -11.13
C CYS A 58 -34.37 -8.57 -11.31
N VAL A 59 -34.93 -8.91 -12.46
CA VAL A 59 -36.30 -8.57 -12.81
C VAL A 59 -37.12 -9.84 -12.92
N GLN A 60 -38.30 -9.86 -12.31
CA GLN A 60 -39.25 -10.97 -12.41
C GLN A 60 -40.36 -10.63 -13.41
N GLU A 61 -40.99 -11.67 -13.93
CA GLU A 61 -42.11 -11.61 -14.88
C GLU A 61 -41.77 -10.97 -16.23
N VAL A 62 -40.60 -11.29 -16.79
CA VAL A 62 -40.27 -10.96 -18.17
C VAL A 62 -40.76 -12.07 -19.08
N GLU A 63 -41.64 -11.75 -20.04
CA GLU A 63 -42.40 -12.78 -20.77
C GLU A 63 -41.65 -13.42 -21.93
N SER A 64 -40.57 -12.79 -22.41
CA SER A 64 -39.82 -13.33 -23.55
C SER A 64 -38.39 -12.77 -23.65
N ALA A 65 -37.56 -13.45 -24.43
CA ALA A 65 -36.25 -12.93 -24.82
C ALA A 65 -36.35 -11.58 -25.57
N ALA A 66 -37.43 -11.33 -26.32
CA ALA A 66 -37.65 -10.05 -26.99
C ALA A 66 -37.96 -8.94 -25.97
N ALA A 67 -38.77 -9.24 -24.94
CA ALA A 67 -39.04 -8.34 -23.83
C ALA A 67 -37.75 -8.01 -23.06
N LEU A 68 -36.89 -9.00 -22.78
CA LEU A 68 -35.59 -8.77 -22.15
C LEU A 68 -34.70 -7.81 -22.97
N VAL A 69 -34.68 -7.97 -24.30
CA VAL A 69 -33.96 -7.04 -25.20
C VAL A 69 -34.54 -5.63 -25.11
N ALA A 70 -35.87 -5.49 -25.12
CA ALA A 70 -36.55 -4.20 -24.99
C ALA A 70 -36.24 -3.53 -23.63
N LEU A 71 -36.28 -4.29 -22.53
CA LEU A 71 -35.91 -3.84 -21.19
C LEU A 71 -34.48 -3.30 -21.15
N ARG A 72 -33.52 -4.08 -21.66
CA ARG A 72 -32.12 -3.65 -21.76
C ARG A 72 -31.98 -2.37 -22.58
N ASN A 73 -32.67 -2.27 -23.71
CA ASN A 73 -32.63 -1.08 -24.55
C ASN A 73 -33.20 0.14 -23.82
N ALA A 74 -34.30 -0.01 -23.07
CA ALA A 74 -34.85 1.05 -22.23
C ALA A 74 -33.83 1.52 -21.19
N LEU A 75 -33.20 0.60 -20.46
CA LEU A 75 -32.16 0.92 -19.48
C LEU A 75 -30.95 1.63 -20.09
N ASN A 76 -30.55 1.26 -21.32
CA ASN A 76 -29.41 1.87 -22.01
C ASN A 76 -29.70 3.25 -22.60
N THR A 77 -30.96 3.59 -22.83
CA THR A 77 -31.37 4.83 -23.50
C THR A 77 -32.03 5.85 -22.56
N ALA A 78 -32.02 5.59 -21.25
CA ALA A 78 -32.64 6.47 -20.26
C ALA A 78 -32.01 7.88 -20.26
N PRO A 79 -32.81 8.95 -20.35
CA PRO A 79 -32.31 10.32 -20.21
C PRO A 79 -32.02 10.65 -18.74
N GLY A 80 -31.28 11.74 -18.48
CA GLY A 80 -31.11 12.28 -17.13
C GLY A 80 -32.41 12.92 -16.61
N TYR A 81 -32.74 12.67 -15.34
CA TYR A 81 -33.95 13.21 -14.68
C TYR A 81 -33.62 14.00 -13.41
N PRO A 82 -34.25 15.17 -13.17
CA PRO A 82 -35.12 15.91 -14.09
C PRO A 82 -34.31 16.50 -15.26
N ASN A 83 -34.81 16.35 -16.48
CA ASN A 83 -34.06 16.75 -17.67
C ASN A 83 -33.90 18.30 -17.72
N PRO A 84 -32.68 18.86 -17.80
CA PRO A 84 -31.37 18.23 -17.70
C PRO A 84 -30.70 18.50 -16.33
N PRO A 85 -30.01 17.48 -15.77
CA PRO A 85 -28.56 17.38 -16.02
C PRO A 85 -28.14 16.03 -16.63
N SER A 86 -27.18 16.08 -17.56
CA SER A 86 -26.77 14.98 -18.45
C SER A 86 -25.96 13.85 -17.78
N ASP A 87 -25.51 14.02 -16.53
CA ASP A 87 -24.73 13.05 -15.76
C ASP A 87 -25.59 12.07 -14.93
N LEU A 88 -26.91 12.24 -14.95
CA LEU A 88 -27.87 11.40 -14.20
C LEU A 88 -28.58 10.34 -15.05
N GLY A 89 -28.36 10.34 -16.36
CA GLY A 89 -28.98 9.38 -17.29
C GLY A 89 -28.29 8.02 -17.33
N SER A 90 -28.74 7.19 -18.26
CA SER A 90 -28.14 5.89 -18.51
C SER A 90 -26.65 5.98 -18.88
N PRO A 91 -25.79 5.14 -18.29
CA PRO A 91 -24.41 4.95 -18.73
C PRO A 91 -24.28 4.20 -20.06
N GLY A 92 -25.37 3.60 -20.57
CA GLY A 92 -25.40 2.95 -21.89
C GLY A 92 -24.70 1.59 -21.96
N ASP A 93 -24.37 1.00 -20.82
CA ASP A 93 -23.49 -0.17 -20.70
C ASP A 93 -24.16 -1.41 -20.09
N TRP A 94 -25.50 -1.47 -20.07
CA TRP A 94 -26.26 -2.63 -19.62
C TRP A 94 -26.12 -3.80 -20.59
N ALA A 95 -25.85 -4.96 -20.00
CA ALA A 95 -25.95 -6.28 -20.59
C ALA A 95 -26.94 -7.14 -19.75
N PHE A 96 -27.21 -8.35 -20.21
CA PHE A 96 -28.05 -9.33 -19.51
C PHE A 96 -27.48 -10.74 -19.64
N ALA A 97 -27.84 -11.60 -18.70
CA ALA A 97 -27.62 -13.04 -18.76
C ALA A 97 -28.61 -13.73 -19.70
N THR A 98 -28.32 -14.95 -20.13
CA THR A 98 -29.15 -15.69 -21.09
C THR A 98 -30.58 -15.88 -20.57
N PHE A 99 -31.57 -15.55 -21.40
CA PHE A 99 -32.99 -15.82 -21.12
C PHE A 99 -33.24 -17.32 -21.24
N GLU A 100 -33.83 -17.92 -20.20
CA GLU A 100 -34.32 -19.29 -20.22
C GLU A 100 -35.84 -19.26 -20.17
N ASP A 101 -36.48 -19.86 -21.19
CA ASP A 101 -37.94 -19.97 -21.29
C ASP A 101 -38.39 -21.23 -20.55
N GLY A 102 -38.89 -21.05 -19.34
CA GLY A 102 -39.43 -22.07 -18.46
C GLY A 102 -40.95 -22.16 -18.53
N PRO A 103 -41.57 -22.91 -17.62
CA PRO A 103 -43.01 -23.14 -17.62
C PRO A 103 -43.85 -21.98 -17.05
N ASP A 104 -43.20 -20.89 -16.59
CA ASP A 104 -43.81 -19.75 -15.94
C ASP A 104 -43.20 -18.41 -16.40
N SER A 105 -43.51 -17.29 -15.73
CA SER A 105 -42.95 -15.98 -16.10
C SER A 105 -41.57 -15.79 -15.49
N GLU A 106 -40.61 -15.35 -16.29
CA GLU A 106 -39.20 -15.61 -16.00
C GLU A 106 -38.50 -14.52 -15.19
N ALA A 107 -37.55 -14.95 -14.36
CA ALA A 107 -36.61 -14.04 -13.71
C ALA A 107 -35.34 -13.90 -14.55
N VAL A 108 -34.90 -12.66 -14.76
CA VAL A 108 -33.74 -12.31 -15.58
C VAL A 108 -32.75 -11.47 -14.79
N LEU A 109 -31.47 -11.52 -15.19
CA LEU A 109 -30.43 -10.67 -14.61
C LEU A 109 -29.91 -9.70 -15.67
N LEU A 110 -30.00 -8.40 -15.35
CA LEU A 110 -29.32 -7.33 -16.07
C LEU A 110 -28.19 -6.76 -15.21
N TYR A 111 -27.09 -6.36 -15.83
CA TYR A 111 -25.95 -5.79 -15.12
C TYR A 111 -25.20 -4.77 -15.96
N ARG A 112 -24.55 -3.83 -15.29
CA ARG A 112 -23.67 -2.83 -15.91
C ARG A 112 -22.28 -3.39 -16.17
N THR A 113 -21.85 -3.42 -17.43
CA THR A 113 -20.56 -3.99 -17.82
C THR A 113 -19.35 -3.18 -17.35
N SER A 114 -19.50 -1.88 -17.06
CA SER A 114 -18.47 -1.06 -16.41
C SER A 114 -18.27 -1.36 -14.92
N LYS A 115 -19.17 -2.13 -14.31
CA LYS A 115 -19.23 -2.36 -12.86
C LYS A 115 -19.14 -3.83 -12.49
N VAL A 116 -19.66 -4.71 -13.34
CA VAL A 116 -19.84 -6.13 -13.03
C VAL A 116 -19.40 -6.97 -14.21
N VAL A 117 -18.74 -8.08 -13.90
CA VAL A 117 -18.43 -9.15 -14.86
C VAL A 117 -19.28 -10.36 -14.53
N LEU A 118 -20.00 -10.88 -15.52
CA LEU A 118 -20.68 -12.17 -15.43
C LEU A 118 -19.63 -13.29 -15.46
N VAL A 119 -19.52 -14.02 -14.36
CA VAL A 119 -18.59 -15.14 -14.18
C VAL A 119 -19.23 -16.44 -14.68
N ARG A 120 -20.50 -16.62 -14.35
CA ARG A 120 -21.32 -17.73 -14.83
C ARG A 120 -22.68 -17.23 -15.25
N ASP A 121 -23.06 -17.65 -16.45
CA ASP A 121 -24.37 -17.39 -17.04
C ASP A 121 -25.47 -18.21 -16.33
N THR A 122 -26.71 -18.10 -16.82
CA THR A 122 -27.91 -18.69 -16.21
C THR A 122 -27.75 -20.16 -15.82
N VAL A 123 -28.07 -20.45 -14.55
CA VAL A 123 -28.17 -21.79 -14.00
C VAL A 123 -29.56 -21.98 -13.42
N THR A 124 -30.33 -22.91 -13.96
CA THR A 124 -31.62 -23.33 -13.36
C THR A 124 -31.37 -24.15 -12.09
N VAL A 125 -31.74 -23.61 -10.93
CA VAL A 125 -31.53 -24.19 -9.60
C VAL A 125 -32.69 -25.11 -9.20
N ALA A 126 -33.91 -24.62 -9.35
CA ALA A 126 -35.11 -25.41 -9.25
C ALA A 126 -35.72 -25.53 -10.63
N VAL A 127 -36.07 -26.75 -11.05
CA VAL A 127 -36.87 -26.99 -12.25
C VAL A 127 -38.30 -27.32 -11.85
N GLY A 128 -39.24 -26.65 -12.50
CA GLY A 128 -40.64 -26.98 -12.51
C GLY A 128 -41.03 -27.90 -13.66
N ALA A 129 -42.21 -28.50 -13.56
CA ALA A 129 -42.90 -29.14 -14.67
C ALA A 129 -44.38 -28.75 -14.63
N ALA A 130 -45.09 -28.95 -15.74
CA ALA A 130 -46.52 -28.61 -15.88
C ALA A 130 -47.50 -29.44 -14.99
N SER A 131 -47.02 -30.13 -13.96
CA SER A 131 -47.83 -30.90 -13.01
C SER A 131 -48.16 -30.07 -11.76
N PRO A 132 -49.36 -30.23 -11.15
CA PRO A 132 -49.86 -29.40 -10.05
C PRO A 132 -48.98 -29.32 -8.78
N GLU A 133 -47.98 -30.19 -8.62
CA GLU A 133 -47.15 -30.30 -7.41
C GLU A 133 -45.68 -29.90 -7.62
N GLN A 134 -45.29 -29.38 -8.79
CA GLN A 134 -43.90 -29.01 -9.04
C GLN A 134 -43.58 -27.56 -8.63
N PRO A 135 -42.36 -27.30 -8.13
CA PRO A 135 -41.87 -25.95 -7.83
C PRO A 135 -41.71 -25.10 -9.10
N ARG A 136 -41.67 -23.78 -8.97
CA ARG A 136 -41.32 -22.86 -10.07
C ARG A 136 -39.85 -22.95 -10.44
N ASN A 137 -39.51 -22.46 -11.64
CA ASN A 137 -38.11 -22.29 -11.99
C ASN A 137 -37.48 -21.18 -11.13
N THR A 138 -36.26 -21.43 -10.64
CA THR A 138 -35.46 -20.40 -9.96
C THR A 138 -34.06 -20.41 -10.54
N TYR A 139 -33.45 -19.24 -10.64
CA TYR A 139 -32.20 -19.08 -11.39
C TYR A 139 -31.07 -18.60 -10.49
N ARG A 140 -29.84 -18.97 -10.86
CA ARG A 140 -28.60 -18.43 -10.30
C ARG A 140 -27.71 -17.90 -11.40
N TRP A 141 -27.08 -16.77 -11.12
CA TRP A 141 -25.98 -16.21 -11.91
C TRP A 141 -24.81 -15.94 -11.00
N ASP A 142 -23.59 -16.13 -11.50
CA ASP A 142 -22.40 -15.82 -10.71
C ASP A 142 -21.76 -14.55 -11.28
N ILE A 143 -21.57 -13.55 -10.44
CA ILE A 143 -21.00 -12.26 -10.82
C ILE A 143 -19.76 -11.92 -9.99
N ARG A 144 -18.95 -10.98 -10.47
CA ARG A 144 -17.91 -10.33 -9.67
C ARG A 144 -17.82 -8.85 -9.99
N PRO A 145 -17.33 -8.00 -9.06
CA PRO A 145 -17.07 -6.61 -9.38
C PRO A 145 -16.00 -6.46 -10.47
N PHE A 146 -16.16 -5.46 -11.32
CA PHE A 146 -15.17 -5.09 -12.34
C PHE A 146 -13.86 -4.69 -11.68
N GLY A 147 -12.73 -5.13 -12.27
CA GLY A 147 -11.38 -4.89 -11.73
C GLY A 147 -10.89 -5.93 -10.71
N TYR A 148 -11.72 -6.88 -10.27
CA TYR A 148 -11.35 -7.97 -9.37
C TYR A 148 -11.22 -9.30 -10.12
N SER A 149 -10.27 -10.16 -9.74
CA SER A 149 -10.12 -11.51 -10.27
C SER A 149 -11.27 -12.44 -9.89
N SER A 150 -11.41 -13.59 -10.56
CA SER A 150 -12.47 -14.57 -10.33
C SER A 150 -12.16 -15.56 -9.18
N ILE A 151 -11.35 -15.15 -8.20
CA ILE A 151 -11.16 -15.94 -6.98
C ILE A 151 -12.49 -16.00 -6.21
N PRO A 152 -12.80 -17.09 -5.49
CA PRO A 152 -14.09 -17.26 -4.81
C PRO A 152 -14.54 -16.08 -3.95
N ALA A 153 -13.63 -15.50 -3.16
CA ALA A 153 -13.92 -14.39 -2.25
C ALA A 153 -14.39 -13.09 -2.96
N ASN A 154 -14.19 -12.98 -4.28
CA ASN A 154 -14.63 -11.84 -5.08
C ASN A 154 -15.94 -12.10 -5.85
N CYS A 155 -16.48 -13.32 -5.78
CA CYS A 155 -17.63 -13.74 -6.55
C CYS A 155 -18.91 -13.76 -5.69
N ILE A 156 -20.05 -13.45 -6.32
CA ILE A 156 -21.38 -13.47 -5.72
C ILE A 156 -22.27 -14.40 -6.55
N GLY A 157 -22.86 -15.43 -5.92
CA GLY A 157 -23.99 -16.16 -6.47
C GLY A 157 -25.29 -15.39 -6.24
N VAL A 158 -25.93 -14.96 -7.32
CA VAL A 158 -27.16 -14.16 -7.32
C VAL A 158 -28.33 -15.07 -7.67
N TYR A 159 -29.16 -15.41 -6.68
CA TYR A 159 -30.36 -16.23 -6.87
C TYR A 159 -31.58 -15.34 -7.13
N GLY A 160 -32.14 -15.41 -8.35
CA GLY A 160 -33.37 -14.72 -8.70
C GLY A 160 -34.59 -15.62 -8.48
N VAL A 161 -35.59 -15.11 -7.75
CA VAL A 161 -36.80 -15.87 -7.42
C VAL A 161 -38.09 -15.15 -7.79
N HIS A 162 -39.07 -15.93 -8.23
CA HIS A 162 -40.48 -15.58 -8.27
C HIS A 162 -41.25 -16.77 -7.68
N LEU A 163 -41.17 -16.94 -6.37
CA LEU A 163 -41.63 -18.15 -5.68
C LEU A 163 -43.14 -18.35 -5.79
N LYS A 164 -43.63 -19.57 -5.61
CA LYS A 164 -45.06 -19.90 -5.80
C LYS A 164 -46.01 -18.98 -5.03
N ALA A 165 -46.80 -18.20 -5.78
CA ALA A 165 -47.86 -17.34 -5.25
C ALA A 165 -49.00 -18.11 -4.57
N GLY A 166 -49.81 -17.40 -3.77
CA GLY A 166 -50.97 -17.97 -3.07
C GLY A 166 -50.66 -18.47 -1.65
N SER A 167 -51.74 -18.75 -0.91
CA SER A 167 -51.72 -18.97 0.54
C SER A 167 -52.20 -20.36 0.96
N THR A 168 -52.55 -21.24 0.01
CA THR A 168 -52.98 -22.60 0.36
C THR A 168 -51.84 -23.43 0.94
N SER A 169 -52.15 -24.54 1.61
CA SER A 169 -51.12 -25.48 2.09
C SER A 169 -50.25 -26.01 0.95
N GLY A 170 -50.82 -26.24 -0.25
CA GLY A 170 -50.09 -26.66 -1.44
C GLY A 170 -49.17 -25.56 -2.00
N ASP A 171 -49.56 -24.29 -1.91
CA ASP A 171 -48.67 -23.18 -2.29
C ASP A 171 -47.49 -23.08 -1.33
N ASN A 172 -47.73 -23.16 -0.01
CA ASN A 172 -46.68 -23.14 1.00
C ASN A 172 -45.71 -24.32 0.87
N ALA A 173 -46.20 -25.52 0.55
CA ALA A 173 -45.36 -26.70 0.34
C ALA A 173 -44.46 -26.58 -0.89
N ARG A 174 -44.96 -25.98 -1.98
CA ARG A 174 -44.15 -25.72 -3.18
C ARG A 174 -43.07 -24.68 -2.93
N ARG A 175 -43.39 -23.57 -2.25
CA ARG A 175 -42.39 -22.58 -1.83
C ARG A 175 -41.30 -23.20 -0.97
N LEU A 176 -41.64 -24.12 -0.07
CA LEU A 176 -40.65 -24.82 0.75
C LEU A 176 -39.64 -25.59 -0.12
N ILE A 177 -40.11 -26.35 -1.10
CA ILE A 177 -39.24 -27.11 -2.02
C ILE A 177 -38.34 -26.16 -2.82
N GLU A 178 -38.87 -25.04 -3.31
CA GLU A 178 -38.09 -24.00 -4.01
C GLU A 178 -36.95 -23.49 -3.12
N THR A 179 -37.25 -23.14 -1.87
CA THR A 179 -36.25 -22.63 -0.91
C THR A 179 -35.23 -23.66 -0.46
N GLN A 180 -35.61 -24.94 -0.34
CA GLN A 180 -34.70 -26.04 -0.03
C GLN A 180 -33.65 -26.19 -1.14
N ARG A 181 -34.08 -26.17 -2.40
CA ARG A 181 -33.17 -26.27 -3.56
C ARG A 181 -32.21 -25.09 -3.65
N ILE A 182 -32.67 -23.88 -3.34
CA ILE A 182 -31.82 -22.68 -3.29
C ILE A 182 -30.77 -22.82 -2.20
N ARG A 183 -31.18 -23.22 -0.99
CA ARG A 183 -30.27 -23.42 0.13
C ARG A 183 -29.26 -24.54 -0.15
N ASP A 184 -29.71 -25.69 -0.63
CA ASP A 184 -28.85 -26.80 -1.04
C ASP A 184 -27.82 -26.35 -2.10
N ASN A 185 -28.26 -25.55 -3.08
CA ASN A 185 -27.36 -25.00 -4.09
C ASN A 185 -26.31 -24.06 -3.49
N ALA A 186 -26.71 -23.18 -2.57
CA ALA A 186 -25.79 -22.31 -1.84
C ALA A 186 -24.83 -23.10 -0.93
N GLU A 187 -25.24 -24.28 -0.45
CA GLU A 187 -24.39 -25.22 0.29
C GLU A 187 -23.37 -25.96 -0.60
N GLY A 188 -23.48 -25.83 -1.93
CA GLY A 188 -22.62 -26.50 -2.90
C GLY A 188 -23.21 -27.79 -3.48
N VAL A 189 -24.47 -28.12 -3.17
CA VAL A 189 -25.16 -29.31 -3.65
C VAL A 189 -26.00 -28.99 -4.88
N ASN A 190 -25.88 -29.79 -5.94
CA ASN A 190 -26.81 -29.70 -7.07
C ASN A 190 -27.97 -30.68 -6.89
N THR A 191 -29.18 -30.14 -6.72
CA THR A 191 -30.42 -30.91 -6.53
C THR A 191 -31.17 -31.22 -7.83
N ASN A 192 -30.73 -30.67 -8.98
CA ASN A 192 -31.45 -30.73 -10.25
C ASN A 192 -30.80 -31.67 -11.30
N GLY A 193 -29.68 -32.32 -10.97
CA GLY A 193 -29.01 -33.27 -11.87
C GLY A 193 -28.33 -32.65 -13.10
N SER A 194 -28.50 -31.35 -13.37
CA SER A 194 -27.77 -30.55 -14.36
C SER A 194 -27.18 -29.29 -13.70
N GLY A 195 -25.91 -28.96 -13.98
CA GLY A 195 -25.18 -27.85 -13.34
C GLY A 195 -24.30 -28.23 -12.14
N THR A 196 -23.83 -27.24 -11.38
CA THR A 196 -23.04 -27.41 -10.16
C THR A 196 -23.64 -26.57 -9.03
N GLY A 197 -23.51 -27.03 -7.78
CA GLY A 197 -23.75 -26.16 -6.63
C GLY A 197 -22.83 -24.94 -6.65
N LEU A 198 -23.11 -23.99 -5.77
CA LEU A 198 -22.31 -22.78 -5.63
C LEU A 198 -20.86 -23.16 -5.22
N PRO A 199 -19.83 -22.62 -5.89
CA PRO A 199 -18.46 -22.91 -5.50
C PRO A 199 -18.15 -22.43 -4.07
N ALA A 200 -17.38 -23.23 -3.33
CA ALA A 200 -16.99 -22.89 -1.96
C ALA A 200 -16.25 -21.55 -1.89
N GLY A 201 -16.58 -20.73 -0.89
CA GLY A 201 -15.97 -19.41 -0.68
C GLY A 201 -16.62 -18.27 -1.47
N TYR A 202 -17.65 -18.54 -2.28
CA TYR A 202 -18.45 -17.48 -2.91
C TYR A 202 -19.31 -16.80 -1.85
N GLN A 203 -19.50 -15.49 -2.02
CA GLN A 203 -20.63 -14.81 -1.40
C GLN A 203 -21.90 -15.15 -2.17
N PHE A 204 -23.08 -14.95 -1.56
CA PHE A 204 -24.33 -15.19 -2.27
C PHE A 204 -25.48 -14.40 -1.68
N LEU A 205 -26.53 -14.22 -2.47
CA LEU A 205 -27.76 -13.56 -2.06
C LEU A 205 -28.93 -14.11 -2.86
N VAL A 206 -30.13 -14.02 -2.28
CA VAL A 206 -31.38 -14.37 -2.95
C VAL A 206 -32.29 -13.16 -2.95
N LEU A 207 -32.87 -12.86 -4.12
CA LEU A 207 -33.66 -11.67 -4.35
C LEU A 207 -34.81 -11.91 -5.33
N GLY A 208 -35.85 -11.12 -5.20
CA GLY A 208 -37.03 -11.15 -6.07
C GLY A 208 -38.31 -11.23 -5.26
N ASP A 209 -39.35 -11.80 -5.86
CA ASP A 209 -40.67 -11.97 -5.25
C ASP A 209 -40.76 -13.33 -4.53
N PHE A 210 -40.89 -13.28 -3.20
CA PHE A 210 -40.93 -14.46 -2.35
C PHE A 210 -42.36 -14.98 -2.17
N ASN A 211 -43.40 -14.19 -2.48
CA ASN A 211 -44.79 -14.52 -2.19
C ASN A 211 -45.02 -14.99 -0.73
N MET A 212 -44.22 -14.47 0.21
CA MET A 212 -44.29 -14.79 1.63
C MET A 212 -44.96 -13.65 2.41
N GLN A 213 -45.85 -14.05 3.30
CA GLN A 213 -46.68 -13.18 4.15
C GLN A 213 -46.13 -13.06 5.58
N SER A 214 -45.24 -13.96 5.99
CA SER A 214 -44.60 -13.89 7.32
C SER A 214 -43.28 -14.63 7.38
N SER A 215 -42.42 -14.20 8.30
CA SER A 215 -41.19 -14.90 8.68
C SER A 215 -41.42 -16.27 9.34
N SER A 216 -42.65 -16.58 9.78
CA SER A 216 -43.00 -17.89 10.34
C SER A 216 -43.32 -18.96 9.30
N GLN A 217 -43.43 -18.61 8.02
CA GLN A 217 -43.63 -19.60 6.97
C GLN A 217 -42.39 -20.48 6.81
N SER A 218 -42.61 -21.79 6.59
CA SER A 218 -41.55 -22.78 6.50
C SER A 218 -40.52 -22.45 5.42
N SER A 219 -40.93 -21.86 4.30
CA SER A 219 -40.03 -21.43 3.23
C SER A 219 -39.08 -20.30 3.66
N TYR A 220 -39.55 -19.36 4.49
CA TYR A 220 -38.66 -18.32 5.03
C TYR A 220 -37.70 -18.93 6.06
N ALA A 221 -38.24 -19.72 6.98
CA ALA A 221 -37.46 -20.43 8.00
C ALA A 221 -36.41 -21.36 7.38
N GLU A 222 -36.68 -21.94 6.21
CA GLU A 222 -35.71 -22.73 5.44
C GLU A 222 -34.51 -21.88 5.02
N LEU A 223 -34.73 -20.66 4.50
CA LEU A 223 -33.61 -19.82 4.05
C LEU A 223 -32.81 -19.23 5.22
N VAL A 224 -33.50 -18.74 6.27
CA VAL A 224 -32.84 -17.97 7.34
C VAL A 224 -32.57 -18.73 8.63
N GLY A 225 -33.20 -19.88 8.82
CA GLY A 225 -33.09 -20.68 10.04
C GLY A 225 -31.72 -21.34 10.16
N SER A 226 -31.24 -21.52 11.39
CA SER A 226 -30.04 -22.33 11.63
C SER A 226 -30.38 -23.81 11.50
N GLN A 227 -29.60 -24.55 10.71
CA GLN A 227 -29.68 -26.00 10.56
C GLN A 227 -28.33 -26.65 10.90
N ALA A 228 -28.21 -27.96 10.75
CA ALA A 228 -26.96 -28.69 11.00
C ALA A 228 -25.85 -28.25 10.03
N ASN A 229 -26.20 -28.04 8.76
CA ASN A 229 -25.36 -27.33 7.80
C ASN A 229 -25.87 -25.90 7.61
N ASN A 230 -24.97 -24.92 7.68
CA ASN A 230 -25.29 -23.51 7.52
C ASN A 230 -24.45 -22.84 6.42
N SER A 231 -23.73 -23.60 5.59
CA SER A 231 -22.89 -23.02 4.54
C SER A 231 -23.71 -22.26 3.48
N GLY A 232 -24.97 -22.64 3.24
CA GLY A 232 -25.91 -21.98 2.34
C GLY A 232 -27.01 -21.18 3.06
N ARG A 233 -26.84 -20.92 4.36
CA ARG A 233 -27.81 -20.14 5.14
C ARG A 233 -27.81 -18.67 4.70
N PHE A 234 -29.01 -18.11 4.58
CA PHE A 234 -29.23 -16.69 4.32
C PHE A 234 -29.61 -15.93 5.60
N PHE A 235 -29.55 -14.60 5.52
CA PHE A 235 -29.88 -13.69 6.61
C PHE A 235 -30.69 -12.51 6.07
N ASP A 236 -31.63 -12.02 6.86
CA ASP A 236 -32.38 -10.79 6.55
C ASP A 236 -31.52 -9.56 6.91
N PRO A 237 -31.01 -8.79 5.93
CA PRO A 237 -30.09 -7.69 6.19
C PRO A 237 -30.72 -6.51 6.95
N ILE A 238 -32.05 -6.48 7.04
CA ILE A 238 -32.78 -5.46 7.79
C ILE A 238 -33.44 -5.99 9.06
N ASN A 239 -33.24 -7.29 9.36
CA ASN A 239 -33.74 -7.96 10.57
C ASN A 239 -35.15 -7.53 10.96
N ALA A 240 -36.10 -7.72 10.04
CA ALA A 240 -37.50 -7.35 10.20
C ALA A 240 -38.43 -8.58 10.16
N PRO A 241 -38.21 -9.61 11.00
CA PRO A 241 -39.11 -10.75 11.07
C PRO A 241 -40.46 -10.34 11.66
N GLY A 242 -41.54 -10.91 11.12
CA GLY A 242 -42.87 -10.80 11.69
C GLY A 242 -43.94 -11.40 10.79
N SER A 243 -45.19 -11.02 11.07
CA SER A 243 -46.34 -11.23 10.19
C SER A 243 -46.54 -9.93 9.39
N TRP A 244 -46.14 -9.94 8.13
CA TRP A 244 -46.13 -8.75 7.27
C TRP A 244 -47.51 -8.47 6.69
N ASN A 245 -48.19 -9.51 6.21
CA ASN A 245 -49.51 -9.41 5.59
C ASN A 245 -50.50 -8.61 6.43
N ASN A 246 -51.05 -7.56 5.82
CA ASN A 246 -52.10 -6.71 6.38
C ASN A 246 -51.73 -6.20 7.78
N ASN A 247 -50.44 -5.90 7.99
CA ASN A 247 -49.93 -5.42 9.27
C ASN A 247 -49.26 -4.06 9.12
N GLY A 248 -49.98 -3.00 9.49
CA GLY A 248 -49.48 -1.63 9.41
C GLY A 248 -48.22 -1.35 10.23
N ALA A 249 -47.84 -2.21 11.18
CA ALA A 249 -46.55 -2.11 11.87
C ALA A 249 -45.35 -2.34 10.94
N PHE A 250 -45.56 -3.03 9.81
CA PHE A 250 -44.55 -3.29 8.78
C PHE A 250 -44.72 -2.42 7.54
N SER A 251 -45.57 -1.38 7.58
CA SER A 251 -45.88 -0.56 6.41
C SER A 251 -44.65 0.04 5.72
N MET A 252 -43.56 0.29 6.45
CA MET A 252 -42.30 0.81 5.92
C MET A 252 -41.50 -0.20 5.08
N VAL A 253 -41.81 -1.49 5.19
CA VAL A 253 -41.12 -2.57 4.48
C VAL A 253 -42.04 -3.36 3.55
N HIS A 254 -43.29 -2.92 3.36
CA HIS A 254 -44.17 -3.50 2.35
C HIS A 254 -43.68 -3.19 0.93
N THR A 255 -43.96 -4.11 0.02
CA THR A 255 -43.50 -4.11 -1.37
C THR A 255 -44.57 -4.53 -2.37
N GLN A 256 -45.72 -5.06 -1.92
CA GLN A 256 -46.92 -5.31 -2.74
C GLN A 256 -48.08 -4.54 -2.12
N ASP A 257 -49.07 -3.97 -2.82
CA ASP A 257 -49.38 -3.79 -4.25
C ASP A 257 -49.60 -2.29 -4.51
N PRO A 258 -48.79 -1.63 -5.37
CA PRO A 258 -48.82 -0.18 -5.51
C PRO A 258 -50.02 0.35 -6.32
N VAL A 259 -50.86 -0.51 -6.94
CA VAL A 259 -51.94 -0.08 -7.85
C VAL A 259 -53.37 -0.43 -7.42
N GLY A 260 -53.57 -1.31 -6.42
CA GLY A 260 -54.75 -1.23 -5.55
C GLY A 260 -55.80 -2.35 -5.62
N ALA A 261 -55.43 -3.61 -5.90
CA ALA A 261 -56.29 -4.76 -5.63
C ALA A 261 -56.12 -5.31 -4.20
N GLY A 262 -54.89 -5.29 -3.67
CA GLY A 262 -54.55 -5.62 -2.27
C GLY A 262 -54.08 -4.41 -1.45
N GLY A 263 -53.51 -3.39 -2.11
CA GLY A 263 -52.89 -2.22 -1.48
C GLY A 263 -51.53 -2.55 -0.86
N MET A 264 -50.80 -1.55 -0.35
CA MET A 264 -49.46 -1.76 0.21
C MET A 264 -49.49 -2.49 1.56
N ASP A 265 -49.53 -3.82 1.58
CA ASP A 265 -49.84 -4.61 2.78
C ASP A 265 -48.97 -5.87 3.01
N ASP A 266 -48.05 -6.17 2.11
CA ASP A 266 -47.20 -7.37 2.17
C ASP A 266 -45.72 -7.08 1.86
N ARG A 267 -44.79 -7.84 2.48
CA ARG A 267 -43.34 -7.80 2.21
C ARG A 267 -42.93 -8.97 1.28
N HIS A 268 -43.41 -8.95 0.05
CA HIS A 268 -43.13 -10.01 -0.92
C HIS A 268 -41.74 -9.91 -1.54
N ASP A 269 -41.36 -8.73 -2.03
CA ASP A 269 -40.03 -8.50 -2.58
C ASP A 269 -39.00 -8.33 -1.47
N GLN A 270 -37.97 -9.18 -1.49
CA GLN A 270 -36.94 -9.21 -0.46
C GLN A 270 -35.55 -9.42 -1.08
N ILE A 271 -34.51 -9.08 -0.31
CA ILE A 271 -33.13 -9.49 -0.59
C ILE A 271 -32.58 -10.08 0.70
N LEU A 272 -32.14 -11.34 0.67
CA LEU A 272 -31.48 -12.01 1.77
C LEU A 272 -30.02 -12.29 1.39
N LEU A 273 -29.11 -12.23 2.36
CA LEU A 273 -27.66 -12.27 2.14
C LEU A 273 -27.01 -13.50 2.76
N SER A 274 -25.89 -13.94 2.19
CA SER A 274 -24.99 -14.90 2.83
C SER A 274 -24.39 -14.32 4.12
N GLY A 275 -23.98 -15.20 5.04
CA GLY A 275 -23.34 -14.76 6.27
C GLY A 275 -21.99 -14.04 6.06
N GLY A 276 -21.30 -14.31 4.95
CA GLY A 276 -20.05 -13.64 4.59
C GLY A 276 -20.24 -12.23 4.01
N LEU A 277 -21.47 -11.82 3.69
CA LEU A 277 -21.80 -10.42 3.37
C LEU A 277 -22.29 -9.65 4.62
N LEU A 278 -22.12 -10.25 5.81
CA LEU A 278 -22.51 -9.69 7.10
C LEU A 278 -21.44 -9.97 8.16
N ASP A 279 -20.18 -10.10 7.77
CA ASP A 279 -19.07 -10.42 8.68
C ASP A 279 -18.08 -9.26 8.89
N SER A 280 -18.33 -8.10 8.24
CA SER A 280 -17.43 -6.94 8.28
C SER A 280 -16.05 -7.18 7.67
N ALA A 281 -15.92 -8.14 6.77
CA ALA A 281 -14.67 -8.46 6.07
C ALA A 281 -14.85 -8.56 4.54
N GLY A 282 -13.88 -8.03 3.80
CA GLY A 282 -13.87 -8.13 2.33
C GLY A 282 -15.07 -7.44 1.68
N MET A 283 -15.85 -8.20 0.91
CA MET A 283 -17.09 -7.73 0.31
C MET A 283 -18.23 -7.84 1.33
N ASP A 284 -18.91 -6.74 1.62
CA ASP A 284 -19.84 -6.69 2.76
C ASP A 284 -21.03 -5.77 2.51
N TYR A 285 -22.15 -6.06 3.17
CA TYR A 285 -23.34 -5.22 3.15
C TYR A 285 -23.08 -3.86 3.79
N ILE A 286 -23.56 -2.79 3.17
CA ILE A 286 -23.55 -1.46 3.78
C ILE A 286 -24.74 -1.37 4.75
N GLY A 287 -24.47 -1.73 6.01
CA GLY A 287 -25.39 -1.57 7.12
C GLY A 287 -24.69 -1.71 8.47
N VAL A 288 -25.43 -1.50 9.55
CA VAL A 288 -24.94 -1.60 10.93
C VAL A 288 -25.23 -2.99 11.47
N LEU A 289 -24.18 -3.64 11.95
CA LEU A 289 -24.24 -4.95 12.58
C LEU A 289 -23.95 -4.83 14.08
N SER A 290 -24.68 -5.58 14.90
CA SER A 290 -24.40 -5.71 16.34
C SER A 290 -23.42 -6.85 16.66
N GLY A 291 -23.03 -7.61 15.64
CA GLY A 291 -22.04 -8.68 15.62
C GLY A 291 -22.05 -9.38 14.26
N PRO A 292 -21.12 -10.31 13.99
CA PRO A 292 -21.12 -11.08 12.75
C PRO A 292 -22.48 -11.75 12.52
N GLN A 293 -23.02 -11.59 11.33
CA GLN A 293 -24.30 -12.15 10.89
C GLN A 293 -25.51 -11.68 11.72
N ASN A 294 -25.37 -10.56 12.43
CA ASN A 294 -26.40 -10.02 13.32
C ASN A 294 -26.72 -8.55 13.00
N PRO A 295 -27.41 -8.29 11.88
CA PRO A 295 -27.84 -6.95 11.50
C PRO A 295 -28.78 -6.34 12.55
N VAL A 296 -28.61 -5.03 12.79
CA VAL A 296 -29.54 -4.26 13.61
C VAL A 296 -30.93 -4.30 12.97
N ALA A 297 -31.99 -4.29 13.78
CA ALA A 297 -33.36 -4.26 13.27
C ALA A 297 -33.69 -2.91 12.63
N TRP A 298 -34.39 -2.96 11.50
CA TRP A 298 -34.90 -1.78 10.82
C TRP A 298 -35.84 -0.97 11.72
N ASN A 299 -35.67 0.34 11.70
CA ASN A 299 -36.60 1.27 12.31
C ASN A 299 -37.89 1.39 11.49
N LEU A 300 -38.90 0.60 11.87
CA LEU A 300 -40.22 0.54 11.23
C LEU A 300 -41.04 1.83 11.34
N SER A 301 -40.50 2.92 11.88
CA SER A 301 -41.14 4.25 11.87
C SER A 301 -40.70 5.15 10.72
N ARG A 302 -39.78 4.71 9.85
CA ARG A 302 -39.25 5.52 8.74
C ARG A 302 -38.77 4.66 7.56
N PHE A 303 -38.82 5.23 6.35
CA PHE A 303 -38.35 4.59 5.11
C PHE A 303 -36.84 4.78 4.86
N ASP A 304 -36.20 5.73 5.56
CA ASP A 304 -34.80 6.13 5.39
C ASP A 304 -33.97 5.81 6.63
N ASP A 305 -34.06 4.58 7.14
CA ASP A 305 -33.23 4.15 8.26
C ASP A 305 -31.73 4.34 7.92
N PRO A 306 -30.98 5.14 8.70
CA PRO A 306 -29.56 5.37 8.47
C PRO A 306 -28.70 4.13 8.76
N ASN A 307 -29.21 3.12 9.45
CA ASN A 307 -28.47 1.89 9.76
C ASN A 307 -28.37 0.93 8.58
N HIS A 308 -29.11 1.17 7.50
CA HIS A 308 -29.24 0.24 6.39
C HIS A 308 -29.07 0.98 5.06
N SER A 309 -28.41 0.37 4.09
CA SER A 309 -28.51 0.79 2.68
C SER A 309 -29.74 0.23 1.97
N TYR A 310 -30.36 -0.81 2.53
CA TYR A 310 -31.52 -1.49 1.96
C TYR A 310 -32.71 -0.53 1.81
N ARG A 311 -33.47 -0.57 0.72
CA ARG A 311 -34.63 0.31 0.51
C ARG A 311 -35.77 -0.43 -0.22
N CYS A 312 -36.99 -0.28 0.29
CA CYS A 312 -38.23 -0.54 -0.44
C CYS A 312 -38.58 0.70 -1.29
N TYR A 313 -38.03 0.78 -2.50
CA TYR A 313 -37.95 2.03 -3.24
C TYR A 313 -39.31 2.52 -3.74
N GLY A 314 -39.71 3.68 -3.22
CA GLY A 314 -41.02 4.31 -3.42
C GLY A 314 -41.93 4.24 -2.20
N ASN A 315 -41.69 3.31 -1.27
CA ASN A 315 -42.55 3.13 -0.12
C ASN A 315 -42.17 4.13 0.99
N ASP A 316 -43.04 5.10 1.25
CA ASP A 316 -42.85 6.06 2.33
C ASP A 316 -43.68 5.73 3.59
N GLY A 317 -44.29 4.54 3.62
CA GLY A 317 -45.12 4.03 4.71
C GLY A 317 -46.52 4.62 4.80
N THR A 318 -46.90 5.54 3.90
CA THR A 318 -48.20 6.23 3.93
C THR A 318 -49.33 5.48 3.22
N SER A 319 -49.00 4.40 2.52
CA SER A 319 -49.91 3.72 1.59
C SER A 319 -50.48 2.40 2.13
N PHE A 320 -50.39 2.11 3.44
CA PHE A 320 -50.88 0.85 4.01
C PHE A 320 -52.33 0.54 3.61
N ASN A 321 -52.58 -0.65 3.03
CA ASN A 321 -53.87 -1.07 2.45
C ASN A 321 -54.46 -0.09 1.42
N ALA A 322 -53.62 0.73 0.79
CA ALA A 322 -53.99 1.67 -0.25
C ALA A 322 -53.02 1.55 -1.44
N ALA A 323 -53.40 2.10 -2.58
CA ALA A 323 -52.47 2.30 -3.69
C ALA A 323 -51.32 3.22 -3.26
N LEU A 324 -50.18 3.08 -3.92
CA LEU A 324 -49.00 3.90 -3.68
C LEU A 324 -49.35 5.39 -3.77
N ASN A 325 -48.95 6.16 -2.77
CA ASN A 325 -49.08 7.61 -2.80
C ASN A 325 -48.21 8.20 -3.91
N THR A 326 -48.79 8.55 -5.06
CA THR A 326 -48.08 9.15 -6.21
C THR A 326 -48.15 10.67 -6.25
N THR A 327 -48.88 11.32 -5.32
CA THR A 327 -49.12 12.78 -5.35
C THR A 327 -48.34 13.55 -4.30
N SER A 328 -47.83 12.87 -3.27
CA SER A 328 -47.05 13.48 -2.19
C SER A 328 -46.02 12.52 -1.60
N ASN A 329 -45.44 11.65 -2.44
CA ASN A 329 -44.51 10.62 -2.01
C ASN A 329 -43.23 11.23 -1.38
N LEU A 330 -42.96 10.92 -0.12
CA LEU A 330 -41.82 11.48 0.60
C LEU A 330 -40.49 10.79 0.25
N MET A 331 -40.55 9.58 -0.29
CA MET A 331 -39.36 8.79 -0.61
C MET A 331 -38.76 9.16 -1.97
N VAL A 332 -39.60 9.19 -3.01
CA VAL A 332 -39.15 9.31 -4.41
C VAL A 332 -39.83 10.47 -5.16
N GLY A 333 -40.76 11.18 -4.53
CA GLY A 333 -41.54 12.22 -5.18
C GLY A 333 -42.51 11.70 -6.24
N ASN A 334 -43.34 12.60 -6.76
CA ASN A 334 -44.53 12.22 -7.52
C ASN A 334 -44.22 11.51 -8.83
N ALA A 335 -43.24 12.01 -9.58
CA ALA A 335 -42.91 11.49 -10.91
C ALA A 335 -42.34 10.06 -10.86
N ILE A 336 -41.52 9.74 -9.86
CA ILE A 336 -40.94 8.42 -9.73
C ILE A 336 -41.97 7.45 -9.15
N ALA A 337 -42.75 7.89 -8.15
CA ALA A 337 -43.83 7.08 -7.59
C ALA A 337 -44.87 6.70 -8.65
N GLN A 338 -45.26 7.64 -9.52
CA GLN A 338 -46.17 7.34 -10.63
C GLN A 338 -45.58 6.34 -11.63
N ALA A 339 -44.29 6.47 -11.95
CA ALA A 339 -43.62 5.54 -12.85
C ALA A 339 -43.57 4.11 -12.26
N ILE A 340 -43.28 3.98 -10.95
CA ILE A 340 -43.32 2.69 -10.25
C ILE A 340 -44.73 2.10 -10.31
N ALA A 341 -45.77 2.91 -10.05
CA ALA A 341 -47.15 2.45 -10.15
C ALA A 341 -47.53 2.00 -11.56
N ASN A 342 -47.11 2.73 -12.61
CA ASN A 342 -47.35 2.33 -13.99
C ASN A 342 -46.64 1.01 -14.35
N CYS A 343 -45.42 0.80 -13.84
CA CYS A 343 -44.69 -0.44 -14.07
C CYS A 343 -45.33 -1.65 -13.40
N ALA A 344 -46.07 -1.45 -12.32
CA ALA A 344 -46.83 -2.46 -11.60
C ALA A 344 -48.22 -2.75 -12.19
N PHE A 345 -48.57 -2.13 -13.33
CA PHE A 345 -49.81 -2.44 -14.06
C PHE A 345 -49.55 -3.53 -15.11
N SER A 346 -50.49 -4.46 -15.26
CA SER A 346 -50.53 -5.42 -16.37
C SER A 346 -51.88 -5.36 -17.08
N ASP A 347 -51.91 -5.78 -18.36
CA ASP A 347 -53.16 -5.97 -19.12
C ASP A 347 -54.10 -7.02 -18.49
N LEU A 348 -53.60 -7.81 -17.53
CA LEU A 348 -54.35 -8.81 -16.76
C LEU A 348 -54.99 -8.25 -15.48
N GLY A 349 -54.75 -6.98 -15.13
CA GLY A 349 -55.37 -6.29 -13.99
C GLY A 349 -54.39 -5.57 -13.07
N ALA A 350 -54.93 -4.90 -12.03
CA ALA A 350 -54.16 -4.27 -10.96
C ALA A 350 -53.51 -5.35 -10.07
N GLY A 351 -52.20 -5.25 -9.91
CA GLY A 351 -51.38 -6.13 -9.09
C GLY A 351 -49.93 -6.02 -9.54
N GLY A 352 -49.04 -5.60 -8.64
CA GLY A 352 -47.62 -5.53 -8.94
C GLY A 352 -46.79 -5.20 -7.71
N HIS A 353 -45.53 -4.86 -7.93
CA HIS A 353 -44.51 -4.88 -6.89
C HIS A 353 -43.61 -3.65 -6.92
N MET A 354 -43.07 -3.33 -5.76
CA MET A 354 -42.12 -2.24 -5.57
C MET A 354 -40.69 -2.77 -5.67
N PRO A 355 -39.79 -2.02 -6.31
CA PRO A 355 -38.39 -2.41 -6.37
C PRO A 355 -37.76 -2.35 -4.97
N VAL A 356 -36.91 -3.33 -4.67
CA VAL A 356 -36.04 -3.32 -3.50
C VAL A 356 -34.57 -3.27 -3.93
N PHE A 357 -33.73 -2.59 -3.18
CA PHE A 357 -32.29 -2.62 -3.43
C PHE A 357 -31.49 -2.54 -2.15
N LEU A 358 -30.21 -2.91 -2.23
CA LEU A 358 -29.21 -2.66 -1.21
C LEU A 358 -27.86 -2.34 -1.85
N ASP A 359 -26.92 -1.90 -1.02
CA ASP A 359 -25.58 -1.56 -1.44
C ASP A 359 -24.55 -2.46 -0.75
N LEU A 360 -23.55 -2.91 -1.52
CA LEU A 360 -22.40 -3.65 -1.05
C LEU A 360 -21.13 -2.81 -1.21
N ARG A 361 -20.18 -2.99 -0.29
CA ARG A 361 -18.79 -2.61 -0.47
C ARG A 361 -18.05 -3.69 -1.26
N VAL A 362 -17.18 -3.27 -2.16
CA VAL A 362 -16.19 -4.17 -2.77
C VAL A 362 -15.00 -4.37 -1.82
N PRO A 363 -14.25 -5.49 -1.93
CA PRO A 363 -13.08 -5.75 -1.10
C PRO A 363 -12.01 -4.64 -1.18
N PRO A 364 -11.14 -4.46 -0.18
CA PRO A 364 -10.01 -3.54 -0.29
C PRO A 364 -8.96 -4.10 -1.26
N ARG A 365 -8.05 -3.24 -1.74
CA ARG A 365 -6.88 -3.67 -2.52
C ARG A 365 -5.59 -3.16 -1.90
N ALA A 366 -4.67 -4.04 -1.58
CA ALA A 366 -3.44 -3.69 -0.88
C ALA A 366 -2.32 -3.31 -1.86
N SER A 367 -1.73 -2.14 -1.62
CA SER A 367 -0.50 -1.69 -2.26
C SER A 367 0.55 -1.28 -1.22
N ASN A 368 1.83 -1.44 -1.55
CA ASN A 368 2.94 -1.10 -0.67
C ASN A 368 4.24 -0.83 -1.43
N THR A 369 5.22 -0.28 -0.72
CA THR A 369 6.62 -0.21 -1.14
C THR A 369 7.21 -1.63 -1.27
N ALA A 370 7.73 -1.99 -2.45
CA ALA A 370 8.21 -3.35 -2.74
C ALA A 370 9.49 -3.76 -2.00
N SER A 371 10.37 -2.80 -1.68
CA SER A 371 11.62 -3.05 -0.96
C SER A 371 12.06 -1.85 -0.13
N LEU A 372 12.81 -2.12 0.94
CA LEU A 372 13.45 -1.12 1.79
C LEU A 372 14.93 -1.43 1.92
N ASP A 373 15.77 -0.53 1.41
CA ASP A 373 17.23 -0.63 1.52
C ASP A 373 17.78 0.36 2.55
N PHE A 374 18.38 -0.18 3.61
CA PHE A 374 19.00 0.58 4.70
C PHE A 374 20.41 1.07 4.34
N GLY A 375 20.97 0.63 3.20
CA GLY A 375 22.31 1.01 2.77
C GLY A 375 23.42 0.49 3.68
N THR A 376 24.58 1.13 3.63
CA THR A 376 25.72 0.82 4.49
C THR A 376 25.66 1.63 5.77
N VAL A 377 25.77 0.96 6.92
CA VAL A 377 25.73 1.58 8.25
C VAL A 377 26.85 1.06 9.13
N VAL A 378 27.40 1.91 9.98
CA VAL A 378 28.46 1.55 10.93
C VAL A 378 27.88 0.73 12.09
N GLN A 379 28.62 -0.27 12.55
CA GLN A 379 28.25 -1.10 13.70
C GLN A 379 28.00 -0.23 14.94
N GLY A 380 26.92 -0.52 15.66
CA GLY A 380 26.57 0.24 16.87
C GLY A 380 25.98 1.62 16.62
N ALA A 381 25.89 2.10 15.37
CA ALA A 381 25.14 3.29 15.04
C ALA A 381 23.65 3.15 15.44
N PRO A 382 22.94 4.24 15.76
CA PRO A 382 21.50 4.20 16.01
C PRO A 382 20.77 3.46 14.88
N SER A 383 19.80 2.62 15.23
CA SER A 383 19.10 1.76 14.26
C SER A 383 18.56 2.58 13.09
N PRO A 384 19.08 2.39 11.85
CA PRO A 384 18.63 3.16 10.70
C PRO A 384 17.16 2.88 10.45
N GLN A 385 16.45 3.91 9.99
CA GLN A 385 15.01 3.90 9.80
C GLN A 385 14.66 4.03 8.32
N ARG A 386 13.65 3.27 7.90
CA ARG A 386 13.01 3.41 6.58
C ARG A 386 11.51 3.44 6.73
N THR A 387 10.86 4.19 5.84
CA THR A 387 9.41 4.33 5.84
C THR A 387 8.80 3.32 4.88
N LEU A 388 7.98 2.44 5.42
CA LEU A 388 7.04 1.64 4.64
C LEU A 388 5.76 2.44 4.45
N VAL A 389 5.27 2.52 3.21
CA VAL A 389 3.94 3.05 2.91
C VAL A 389 3.02 1.88 2.59
N VAL A 390 1.89 1.79 3.29
CA VAL A 390 0.80 0.85 2.99
C VAL A 390 -0.45 1.65 2.60
N GLN A 391 -1.10 1.25 1.51
CA GLN A 391 -2.25 1.94 0.94
C GLN A 391 -3.36 0.97 0.56
N ASN A 392 -4.60 1.42 0.75
CA ASN A 392 -5.77 0.83 0.11
C ASN A 392 -5.94 1.42 -1.30
N ALA A 393 -5.43 0.69 -2.29
CA ALA A 393 -5.42 1.04 -3.71
C ALA A 393 -6.72 0.63 -4.45
N GLY A 394 -7.83 0.49 -3.72
CA GLY A 394 -9.14 0.29 -4.36
C GLY A 394 -9.49 1.47 -5.27
N ASP A 395 -10.18 1.19 -6.38
CA ASP A 395 -10.53 2.21 -7.38
C ASP A 395 -11.66 3.10 -6.88
N THR A 396 -11.30 4.21 -6.23
CA THR A 396 -12.26 5.17 -5.65
C THR A 396 -12.99 5.99 -6.71
N ALA A 397 -12.47 6.07 -7.94
CA ALA A 397 -13.19 6.71 -9.03
C ALA A 397 -14.36 5.82 -9.48
N LEU A 398 -14.16 4.50 -9.48
CA LEU A 398 -15.20 3.54 -9.81
C LEU A 398 -16.16 3.29 -8.64
N TRP A 399 -15.67 3.14 -7.40
CA TRP A 399 -16.45 2.61 -6.26
C TRP A 399 -16.64 3.60 -5.10
N THR A 400 -16.22 4.86 -5.25
CA THR A 400 -16.10 5.84 -4.15
C THR A 400 -15.32 5.34 -2.93
N VAL A 401 -15.11 6.23 -1.97
CA VAL A 401 -14.49 5.87 -0.69
C VAL A 401 -15.41 5.02 0.18
N ASN A 402 -16.73 5.18 0.07
CA ASN A 402 -17.70 4.48 0.92
C ASN A 402 -18.08 3.10 0.38
N GLY A 403 -17.92 2.88 -0.93
CA GLY A 403 -18.20 1.62 -1.60
C GLY A 403 -17.02 0.65 -1.64
N ILE A 404 -15.90 0.94 -0.98
CA ILE A 404 -14.77 0.02 -0.81
C ILE A 404 -14.58 -0.23 0.68
N ALA A 405 -14.36 -1.49 1.07
CA ALA A 405 -14.06 -1.83 2.45
C ALA A 405 -12.69 -1.28 2.88
N ASN A 406 -12.53 -1.04 4.19
CA ASN A 406 -11.22 -0.66 4.73
C ASN A 406 -10.23 -1.82 4.59
N LEU A 407 -8.97 -1.50 4.34
CA LEU A 407 -7.89 -2.48 4.33
C LEU A 407 -7.42 -2.70 5.77
N ALA A 408 -7.69 -3.87 6.34
CA ALA A 408 -7.09 -4.31 7.59
C ALA A 408 -5.78 -5.04 7.30
N TYR A 409 -4.72 -4.78 8.07
CA TYR A 409 -3.44 -5.47 7.92
C TYR A 409 -2.63 -5.48 9.20
N SER A 410 -1.68 -6.42 9.27
CA SER A 410 -0.67 -6.51 10.33
C SER A 410 0.69 -6.78 9.70
N MET A 411 1.78 -6.51 10.42
CA MET A 411 3.13 -6.70 9.89
C MET A 411 4.05 -7.44 10.85
N SER A 412 4.96 -8.23 10.29
CA SER A 412 6.00 -8.93 11.04
C SER A 412 7.31 -8.89 10.27
N ALA A 413 8.39 -8.49 10.94
CA ALA A 413 9.72 -8.43 10.34
C ALA A 413 10.57 -9.65 10.72
N SER A 414 11.46 -10.03 9.80
CA SER A 414 12.50 -11.05 10.06
C SER A 414 13.47 -10.61 11.16
N ALA A 415 14.16 -11.56 11.79
CA ALA A 415 15.18 -11.27 12.79
C ALA A 415 16.24 -10.30 12.26
N GLY A 416 16.69 -9.37 13.11
CA GLY A 416 17.59 -8.29 12.71
C GLY A 416 16.88 -7.06 12.14
N PHE A 417 15.56 -7.11 11.96
CA PHE A 417 14.71 -5.97 11.64
C PHE A 417 13.58 -5.85 12.66
N SER A 418 13.00 -4.66 12.76
CA SER A 418 11.84 -4.40 13.61
C SER A 418 10.80 -3.56 12.88
N ALA A 419 9.54 -3.90 13.11
CA ALA A 419 8.37 -3.26 12.55
C ALA A 419 7.32 -3.05 13.64
N PRO A 420 6.43 -2.05 13.50
CA PRO A 420 5.32 -1.85 14.42
C PRO A 420 4.45 -3.11 14.54
N GLY A 421 4.18 -3.55 15.77
CA GLY A 421 3.24 -4.62 16.04
C GLY A 421 1.79 -4.12 16.07
N GLY A 422 0.84 -5.05 15.98
CA GLY A 422 -0.59 -4.78 16.09
C GLY A 422 -1.33 -4.82 14.75
N ASN A 423 -2.62 -4.44 14.81
CA ASN A 423 -3.52 -4.41 13.68
C ASN A 423 -3.72 -2.95 13.24
N PHE A 424 -3.62 -2.73 11.94
CA PHE A 424 -3.78 -1.44 11.30
C PHE A 424 -4.98 -1.47 10.36
N THR A 425 -5.52 -0.29 10.08
CA THR A 425 -6.63 -0.13 9.14
C THR A 425 -6.38 1.09 8.27
N GLU A 426 -6.59 0.94 6.97
CA GLU A 426 -6.43 1.99 5.96
C GLU A 426 -7.74 2.21 5.19
N ALA A 427 -8.16 3.46 5.09
CA ALA A 427 -9.37 3.82 4.36
C ALA A 427 -9.08 3.92 2.85
N PRO A 428 -10.06 3.66 1.98
CA PRO A 428 -9.89 3.83 0.55
C PRO A 428 -9.59 5.30 0.16
N GLY A 429 -8.71 5.51 -0.82
CA GLY A 429 -8.55 6.80 -1.52
C GLY A 429 -7.84 7.93 -0.78
N GLY A 430 -7.36 7.76 0.45
CA GLY A 430 -6.86 8.94 1.18
C GLY A 430 -6.24 8.69 2.54
N GLY A 431 -5.24 7.83 2.59
CA GLY A 431 -4.31 7.73 3.70
C GLY A 431 -3.15 6.85 3.26
N SER A 432 -1.93 7.38 3.27
CA SER A 432 -0.75 6.52 3.21
C SER A 432 -0.39 6.25 4.66
N ASN A 433 -0.87 5.15 5.24
CA ASN A 433 -0.35 4.71 6.52
C ASN A 433 1.15 4.47 6.38
N THR A 434 1.92 5.24 7.12
CA THR A 434 3.38 5.17 7.13
C THR A 434 3.86 4.44 8.36
N HIS A 435 4.81 3.53 8.18
CA HIS A 435 5.37 2.73 9.26
C HIS A 435 6.89 2.84 9.26
N THR A 436 7.46 3.06 10.43
CA THR A 436 8.91 3.08 10.60
C THR A 436 9.42 1.66 10.77
N ILE A 437 10.21 1.20 9.81
CA ILE A 437 10.93 -0.07 9.87
C ILE A 437 12.37 0.23 10.25
N THR A 438 12.94 -0.58 11.14
CA THR A 438 14.31 -0.43 11.62
C THR A 438 15.14 -1.66 11.32
N MET A 439 16.45 -1.46 11.20
CA MET A 439 17.44 -2.54 11.07
C MET A 439 18.41 -2.52 12.27
N SER A 440 18.80 -3.69 12.74
CA SER A 440 19.79 -3.86 13.80
C SER A 440 21.21 -3.74 13.26
N THR A 441 22.00 -2.86 13.88
CA THR A 441 23.42 -2.60 13.60
C THR A 441 24.36 -3.41 14.49
N ALA A 442 23.85 -4.40 15.24
CA ALA A 442 24.62 -5.10 16.27
C ALA A 442 25.72 -6.03 15.72
N THR A 443 25.49 -6.64 14.56
CA THR A 443 26.44 -7.61 13.97
C THR A 443 26.82 -7.17 12.56
N LEU A 444 28.11 -7.31 12.24
CA LEU A 444 28.70 -6.98 10.95
C LEU A 444 28.17 -7.82 9.79
N GLY A 445 28.34 -7.32 8.58
CA GLY A 445 28.04 -8.01 7.33
C GLY A 445 26.69 -7.65 6.72
N PRO A 446 26.32 -8.32 5.61
CA PRO A 446 25.06 -8.08 4.92
C PRO A 446 23.87 -8.48 5.79
N ARG A 447 22.82 -7.65 5.73
CA ARG A 447 21.52 -7.85 6.35
C ARG A 447 20.50 -8.09 5.27
N ASN A 448 19.92 -9.28 5.24
CA ASN A 448 18.84 -9.63 4.35
C ASN A 448 17.67 -10.15 5.18
N GLY A 449 16.47 -9.69 4.85
CA GLY A 449 15.27 -10.12 5.54
C GLY A 449 14.01 -9.82 4.75
N THR A 450 12.89 -10.24 5.33
CA THR A 450 11.57 -10.00 4.76
C THR A 450 10.69 -9.37 5.83
N LEU A 451 9.95 -8.34 5.43
CA LEU A 451 8.77 -7.89 6.15
C LEU A 451 7.55 -8.54 5.49
N THR A 452 6.74 -9.24 6.29
CA THR A 452 5.49 -9.86 5.83
C THR A 452 4.32 -9.03 6.31
N LEU A 453 3.47 -8.61 5.38
CA LEU A 453 2.18 -7.98 5.63
C LEU A 453 1.09 -9.04 5.46
N SER A 454 0.29 -9.30 6.50
CA SER A 454 -0.98 -10.02 6.34
C SER A 454 -2.08 -9.00 6.13
N THR A 455 -2.89 -9.16 5.08
CA THR A 455 -3.88 -8.14 4.69
C THR A 455 -5.26 -8.74 4.45
N SER A 456 -6.29 -7.92 4.57
CA SER A 456 -7.68 -8.27 4.24
C SER A 456 -8.02 -8.12 2.75
N ASP A 457 -7.05 -7.83 1.89
CA ASP A 457 -7.22 -7.90 0.43
C ASP A 457 -7.26 -9.40 0.03
N PRO A 458 -8.39 -9.90 -0.50
CA PRO A 458 -8.51 -11.31 -0.88
C PRO A 458 -7.58 -11.71 -2.03
N GLU A 459 -7.15 -10.77 -2.87
CA GLU A 459 -6.18 -11.04 -3.94
C GLU A 459 -4.73 -11.06 -3.42
N ARG A 460 -4.48 -10.42 -2.26
CA ARG A 460 -3.14 -10.29 -1.66
C ARG A 460 -3.19 -10.49 -0.13
N PRO A 461 -3.61 -11.67 0.34
CA PRO A 461 -3.74 -11.93 1.78
C PRO A 461 -2.40 -11.91 2.53
N SER A 462 -1.30 -12.09 1.80
CA SER A 462 0.07 -11.95 2.29
C SER A 462 0.93 -11.22 1.26
N ILE A 463 1.68 -10.21 1.71
CA ILE A 463 2.62 -9.45 0.86
C ILE A 463 3.99 -9.43 1.52
N GLN A 464 5.02 -9.69 0.73
CA GLN A 464 6.41 -9.65 1.18
C GLN A 464 7.09 -8.39 0.67
N VAL A 465 7.79 -7.70 1.59
CA VAL A 465 8.66 -6.55 1.30
C VAL A 465 10.09 -6.97 1.61
N THR A 466 10.98 -6.85 0.63
CA THR A 466 12.39 -7.21 0.78
C THR A 466 13.12 -6.15 1.60
N LEU A 467 13.89 -6.57 2.60
CA LEU A 467 14.71 -5.70 3.45
C LEU A 467 16.20 -5.99 3.23
N THR A 468 16.98 -4.97 2.93
CA THR A 468 18.44 -5.08 2.69
C THR A 468 19.23 -4.03 3.44
N GLY A 469 20.49 -4.32 3.75
CA GLY A 469 21.46 -3.34 4.25
C GLY A 469 22.81 -4.02 4.53
N THR A 470 23.83 -3.25 4.89
CA THR A 470 25.16 -3.77 5.23
C THR A 470 25.68 -3.08 6.48
N VAL A 471 26.14 -3.85 7.46
CA VAL A 471 26.79 -3.31 8.66
C VAL A 471 28.30 -3.44 8.51
N VAL A 472 29.01 -2.32 8.54
CA VAL A 472 30.49 -2.24 8.45
C VAL A 472 31.12 -1.89 9.80
N PRO A 473 32.37 -2.28 10.06
CA PRO A 473 33.08 -1.84 11.26
C PRO A 473 33.23 -0.31 11.28
N PRO A 474 33.36 0.32 12.46
CA PRO A 474 33.79 1.71 12.56
C PRO A 474 35.20 1.89 11.99
N ASN A 475 35.44 3.02 11.33
CA ASN A 475 36.76 3.40 10.82
C ASN A 475 37.77 3.53 11.97
N GLN A 476 38.98 2.98 11.81
CA GLN A 476 40.07 3.07 12.78
C GLN A 476 41.04 4.19 12.37
N PRO A 477 41.64 4.92 13.34
CA PRO A 477 42.64 5.92 12.98
C PRO A 477 43.87 5.25 12.36
N PRO A 478 44.58 5.93 11.45
CA PRO A 478 45.85 5.45 10.94
C PRO A 478 46.91 5.44 12.06
N VAL A 479 48.04 4.80 11.78
CA VAL A 479 49.26 4.85 12.59
C VAL A 479 50.29 5.65 11.79
N ALA A 480 50.60 6.86 12.26
CA ALA A 480 51.67 7.67 11.71
C ALA A 480 53.03 7.08 12.13
N ASP A 481 53.97 7.03 11.18
CA ASP A 481 55.37 6.70 11.41
C ASP A 481 56.18 7.70 10.59
N ALA A 482 56.82 8.64 11.28
CA ALA A 482 57.66 9.65 10.67
C ALA A 482 59.02 9.06 10.23
N GLY A 483 59.37 7.86 10.66
CA GLY A 483 60.70 7.29 10.50
C GLY A 483 61.65 7.70 11.64
N PRO A 484 62.88 7.17 11.65
CA PRO A 484 63.86 7.47 12.69
C PRO A 484 64.35 8.92 12.59
N ASP A 485 64.81 9.46 13.73
CA ASP A 485 65.55 10.71 13.77
C ASP A 485 66.75 10.66 12.81
N GLN A 486 67.02 11.78 12.13
CA GLN A 486 68.07 11.90 11.12
C GLN A 486 69.16 12.86 11.58
N THR A 487 70.41 12.53 11.30
CA THR A 487 71.55 13.44 11.43
C THR A 487 72.25 13.54 10.09
N LEU A 488 72.41 14.76 9.57
CA LEU A 488 73.00 15.06 8.26
C LEU A 488 74.09 16.12 8.42
N GLU A 489 75.13 16.05 7.59
CA GLU A 489 76.22 17.03 7.55
C GLU A 489 76.02 17.99 6.38
N ASP A 490 76.12 19.29 6.62
CA ASP A 490 76.17 20.35 5.58
C ASP A 490 77.53 20.29 4.88
N ALA A 491 77.65 19.38 3.91
CA ALA A 491 78.91 19.04 3.25
C ALA A 491 79.40 20.10 2.25
N ASP A 492 78.52 20.96 1.75
CA ASP A 492 78.86 22.02 0.79
C ASP A 492 78.99 23.41 1.45
N GLY A 493 78.73 23.51 2.75
CA GLY A 493 78.83 24.73 3.54
C GLY A 493 77.80 25.79 3.13
N SER A 494 76.69 25.37 2.51
CA SER A 494 75.66 26.28 2.03
C SER A 494 74.75 26.80 3.14
N GLY A 495 74.76 26.16 4.31
CA GLY A 495 73.92 26.47 5.45
C GLY A 495 72.54 25.81 5.43
N ASP A 496 72.20 25.05 4.38
CA ASP A 496 70.95 24.31 4.20
C ASP A 496 71.22 22.93 3.58
N GLU A 497 70.62 21.86 4.09
CA GLU A 497 70.80 20.49 3.58
C GLU A 497 69.50 19.92 3.00
N PRO A 498 69.51 19.27 1.81
CA PRO A 498 68.37 18.53 1.29
C PRO A 498 68.06 17.28 2.12
N VAL A 499 66.89 17.27 2.75
CA VAL A 499 66.40 16.18 3.58
C VAL A 499 65.23 15.46 2.90
N THR A 500 65.27 14.13 2.92
CA THR A 500 64.13 13.31 2.50
C THR A 500 63.38 12.81 3.73
N LEU A 501 62.18 13.33 3.93
CA LEU A 501 61.23 12.83 4.92
C LEU A 501 60.48 11.65 4.31
N ASP A 502 60.35 10.55 5.03
CA ASP A 502 59.72 9.32 4.53
C ASP A 502 58.75 8.73 5.56
N GLY A 503 57.46 8.93 5.29
CA GLY A 503 56.36 8.45 6.12
C GLY A 503 55.79 7.13 5.60
N SER A 504 56.45 6.45 4.66
CA SER A 504 55.92 5.26 3.97
C SER A 504 55.70 4.06 4.89
N ALA A 505 56.28 4.07 6.09
CA ALA A 505 56.02 3.09 7.14
C ALA A 505 54.68 3.30 7.87
N SER A 506 54.02 4.45 7.65
CA SER A 506 52.68 4.70 8.18
C SER A 506 51.68 3.71 7.62
N THR A 507 50.72 3.26 8.45
CA THR A 507 49.74 2.25 8.07
C THR A 507 48.33 2.64 8.49
N ASP A 508 47.33 2.08 7.82
CA ASP A 508 45.94 2.16 8.23
C ASP A 508 45.43 0.72 8.48
N PRO A 509 45.03 0.37 9.72
CA PRO A 509 44.57 -0.98 10.06
C PRO A 509 43.33 -1.47 9.29
N ASP A 510 42.46 -0.58 8.81
CA ASP A 510 41.22 -0.95 8.11
C ASP A 510 41.03 -0.29 6.74
N GLY A 511 42.04 0.43 6.25
CA GLY A 511 41.99 1.13 4.97
C GLY A 511 43.34 1.46 4.36
N THR A 512 43.43 2.70 3.85
CA THR A 512 44.57 3.26 3.13
C THR A 512 44.76 4.71 3.55
N ILE A 513 46.01 5.16 3.64
CA ILE A 513 46.33 6.56 3.88
C ILE A 513 46.05 7.38 2.62
N SER A 514 45.24 8.42 2.76
CA SER A 514 44.85 9.34 1.68
C SER A 514 45.76 10.57 1.60
N ASN A 515 46.40 10.96 2.70
CA ASN A 515 47.23 12.17 2.76
C ASN A 515 48.34 12.08 3.81
N TYR A 516 49.49 12.69 3.51
CA TYR A 516 50.64 12.88 4.39
C TYR A 516 50.95 14.38 4.43
N ARG A 517 50.94 14.95 5.64
CA ARG A 517 51.25 16.36 5.86
C ARG A 517 52.44 16.50 6.80
N TRP A 518 53.52 17.07 6.29
CA TRP A 518 54.74 17.36 7.01
C TRP A 518 54.77 18.84 7.41
N ALA A 519 55.07 19.12 8.67
CA ALA A 519 55.15 20.49 9.17
C ALA A 519 56.21 20.67 10.25
N GLU A 520 56.82 21.86 10.30
CA GLU A 520 57.65 22.31 11.40
C GLU A 520 56.91 23.44 12.14
N GLY A 521 56.39 23.13 13.33
CA GLY A 521 55.48 24.03 14.04
C GLY A 521 54.28 24.44 13.16
N PRO A 522 54.01 25.74 12.93
CA PRO A 522 52.92 26.19 12.06
C PRO A 522 53.24 26.14 10.56
N THR A 523 54.50 25.90 10.18
CA THR A 523 54.96 25.95 8.78
C THR A 523 54.75 24.60 8.11
N VAL A 524 53.98 24.57 7.02
CA VAL A 524 53.80 23.35 6.20
C VAL A 524 55.00 23.18 5.28
N LEU A 525 55.61 22.00 5.34
CA LEU A 525 56.71 21.60 4.48
C LEU A 525 56.21 20.83 3.25
N SER A 526 55.23 19.94 3.44
CA SER A 526 54.57 19.18 2.37
C SER A 526 53.16 18.78 2.80
N ASP A 527 52.24 18.66 1.85
CA ASP A 527 50.85 18.24 2.08
C ASP A 527 50.32 17.56 0.81
N GLY A 528 50.17 16.25 0.84
CA GLY A 528 49.68 15.49 -0.31
C GLY A 528 49.73 13.97 -0.13
N PRO A 529 49.33 13.20 -1.15
CA PRO A 529 49.22 11.75 -1.06
C PRO A 529 50.57 11.01 -1.11
N SER A 530 51.69 11.74 -1.29
CA SER A 530 53.02 11.14 -1.35
C SER A 530 53.55 10.90 0.07
N PRO A 531 53.99 9.67 0.41
CA PRO A 531 54.57 9.40 1.73
C PRO A 531 55.94 10.08 1.92
N THR A 532 56.63 10.39 0.82
CA THR A 532 57.93 11.06 0.85
C THR A 532 57.82 12.53 0.48
N ALA A 533 58.65 13.35 1.12
CA ALA A 533 58.82 14.77 0.83
C ALA A 533 60.30 15.15 0.84
N ALA A 534 60.76 15.84 -0.20
CA ALA A 534 62.08 16.45 -0.23
C ALA A 534 61.97 17.90 0.24
N VAL A 535 62.73 18.25 1.28
CA VAL A 535 62.74 19.57 1.92
C VAL A 535 64.18 20.05 2.07
N SER A 536 64.40 21.35 2.26
CA SER A 536 65.72 21.90 2.60
C SER A 536 65.62 22.44 4.02
N LEU A 537 66.50 21.99 4.90
CA LEU A 537 66.54 22.42 6.30
C LEU A 537 67.87 23.09 6.62
N SER A 538 67.82 24.20 7.35
CA SER A 538 69.01 24.93 7.76
C SER A 538 69.87 24.13 8.74
N VAL A 539 71.15 24.50 8.91
CA VAL A 539 71.97 23.97 10.01
C VAL A 539 71.27 24.21 11.36
N GLY A 540 71.03 23.15 12.12
CA GLY A 540 70.30 23.19 13.39
C GLY A 540 69.43 21.96 13.66
N SER A 541 68.72 21.99 14.79
CA SER A 541 67.73 20.97 15.15
C SER A 541 66.33 21.39 14.71
N HIS A 542 65.70 20.52 13.92
CA HIS A 542 64.35 20.67 13.38
C HIS A 542 63.43 19.60 13.94
N THR A 543 62.30 20.00 14.54
CA THR A 543 61.26 19.08 15.01
C THR A 543 60.14 19.02 13.98
N ILE A 544 60.04 17.88 13.30
CA ILE A 544 59.15 17.70 12.16
C ILE A 544 57.96 16.83 12.57
N ASN A 545 56.74 17.34 12.39
CA ASN A 545 55.49 16.62 12.63
C ASN A 545 54.94 16.05 11.32
N LEU A 546 54.73 14.74 11.29
CA LEU A 546 53.93 14.05 10.30
C LEU A 546 52.49 13.93 10.79
N THR A 547 51.53 14.44 10.03
CA THR A 547 50.10 14.11 10.18
C THR A 547 49.68 13.24 9.00
N VAL A 548 49.24 12.02 9.25
CA VAL A 548 48.64 11.16 8.21
C VAL A 548 47.13 11.16 8.33
N THR A 549 46.44 11.17 7.19
CA THR A 549 44.97 11.09 7.10
C THR A 549 44.58 9.82 6.35
N ASP A 550 43.69 9.01 6.91
CA ASP A 550 43.19 7.81 6.24
C ASP A 550 42.11 8.12 5.17
N ASN A 551 41.55 7.09 4.53
CA ASN A 551 40.46 7.23 3.57
C ASN A 551 39.07 7.39 4.21
N GLY A 552 38.97 7.30 5.54
CA GLY A 552 37.79 7.61 6.35
C GLY A 552 37.80 9.02 6.96
N GLY A 553 38.89 9.77 6.77
CA GLY A 553 39.13 11.12 7.28
C GLY A 553 39.66 11.21 8.71
N LEU A 554 40.02 10.10 9.37
CA LEU A 554 40.70 10.16 10.67
C LEU A 554 42.19 10.43 10.46
N THR A 555 42.80 11.03 11.49
CA THR A 555 44.21 11.43 11.45
C THR A 555 44.99 10.86 12.62
N ALA A 556 46.29 10.70 12.41
CA ALA A 556 47.26 10.43 13.46
C ALA A 556 48.53 11.24 13.20
N ASP A 557 49.28 11.51 14.28
CA ASP A 557 50.50 12.30 14.24
C ASP A 557 51.70 11.48 14.75
N ASP A 558 52.86 11.74 14.18
CA ASP A 558 54.16 11.28 14.68
C ASP A 558 55.22 12.37 14.49
N VAL A 559 56.30 12.33 15.26
CA VAL A 559 57.34 13.36 15.28
C VAL A 559 58.71 12.74 15.10
N MET A 560 59.52 13.35 14.22
CA MET A 560 60.95 13.08 14.13
C MET A 560 61.76 14.34 14.42
N VAL A 561 63.02 14.14 14.83
CA VAL A 561 64.03 15.20 14.89
C VAL A 561 65.00 15.02 13.74
N VAL A 562 65.22 16.10 12.99
CA VAL A 562 66.30 16.19 12.00
C VAL A 562 67.35 17.15 12.53
N GLU A 563 68.57 16.68 12.68
CA GLU A 563 69.72 17.48 13.10
C GLU A 563 70.66 17.67 11.90
N VAL A 564 70.77 18.90 11.41
CA VAL A 564 71.75 19.27 10.38
C VAL A 564 72.94 19.88 11.09
N VAL A 565 74.08 19.20 11.06
CA VAL A 565 75.34 19.65 11.68
C VAL A 565 76.27 20.22 10.62
N LEU A 566 77.17 21.12 11.01
CA LEU A 566 78.23 21.59 10.12
C LEU A 566 79.14 20.41 9.74
N ALA A 567 79.50 20.30 8.47
CA ALA A 567 80.55 19.35 8.09
C ALA A 567 81.84 19.66 8.86
N PRO A 568 82.58 18.62 9.26
CA PRO A 568 83.90 18.83 9.82
C PRO A 568 84.74 19.60 8.79
N PRO A 569 85.42 20.68 9.19
CA PRO A 569 86.30 21.45 8.31
C PRO A 569 87.32 20.54 7.61
N THR A 570 87.42 20.69 6.29
CA THR A 570 88.39 19.96 5.47
C THR A 570 89.71 20.72 5.47
N CYS A 571 90.72 20.24 6.20
CA CYS A 571 92.08 20.75 6.02
C CYS A 571 92.75 20.07 4.81
N ASP A 572 93.25 20.90 3.88
CA ASP A 572 93.95 20.46 2.66
C ASP A 572 95.47 20.57 2.90
N PRO A 573 96.21 19.45 3.00
CA PRO A 573 97.63 19.49 3.34
C PRO A 573 98.53 20.06 2.23
N ASP A 574 98.01 20.34 1.02
CA ASP A 574 98.70 21.13 -0.01
C ASP A 574 98.53 22.63 0.27
N VAL A 575 99.25 23.13 1.28
CA VAL A 575 99.07 24.52 1.76
C VAL A 575 99.71 25.56 0.83
N ASN A 576 100.58 25.11 -0.08
CA ASN A 576 101.23 25.96 -1.09
C ASN A 576 100.54 25.90 -2.48
N CYS A 577 99.56 25.02 -2.66
CA CYS A 577 98.75 24.80 -3.87
C CYS A 577 99.60 24.50 -5.11
N ASP A 578 100.76 23.87 -4.95
CA ASP A 578 101.59 23.47 -6.08
C ASP A 578 101.09 22.18 -6.75
N GLY A 579 100.07 21.55 -6.17
CA GLY A 579 99.44 20.31 -6.63
C GLY A 579 100.14 19.06 -6.12
N SER A 580 101.09 19.18 -5.19
CA SER A 580 101.83 18.08 -4.61
C SER A 580 102.04 18.22 -3.11
N VAL A 581 101.33 17.40 -2.33
CA VAL A 581 101.51 17.33 -0.87
C VAL A 581 102.89 16.75 -0.52
N ASN A 582 103.82 17.60 -0.06
CA ASN A 582 105.19 17.24 0.23
C ASN A 582 105.85 18.18 1.28
N GLY A 583 107.16 18.06 1.49
CA GLY A 583 107.88 18.87 2.48
C GLY A 583 107.81 20.40 2.26
N PHE A 584 107.57 20.84 1.03
CA PHE A 584 107.39 22.26 0.71
C PHE A 584 106.09 22.84 1.28
N ASP A 585 105.10 22.00 1.61
CA ASP A 585 103.88 22.44 2.31
C ASP A 585 104.16 22.72 3.78
N ILE A 586 105.00 21.89 4.42
CA ILE A 586 105.45 22.12 5.79
C ILE A 586 106.25 23.42 5.87
N GLU A 587 107.18 23.63 4.93
CA GLU A 587 107.96 24.87 4.85
C GLU A 587 107.09 26.12 4.61
N ALA A 588 106.04 25.99 3.79
CA ALA A 588 105.08 27.07 3.57
C ALA A 588 104.26 27.37 4.83
N MET A 589 103.88 26.35 5.61
CA MET A 589 103.21 26.54 6.90
C MET A 589 104.13 27.16 7.95
N GLU A 590 105.40 26.76 8.01
CA GLU A 590 106.40 27.37 8.91
C GLU A 590 106.62 28.86 8.60
N GLN A 591 106.54 29.25 7.32
CA GLN A 591 106.60 30.65 6.91
C GLN A 591 105.34 31.42 7.35
N ALA A 592 104.16 30.82 7.19
CA ALA A 592 102.88 31.39 7.61
C ALA A 592 102.83 31.66 9.12
N VAL A 593 103.33 30.74 9.96
CA VAL A 593 103.46 30.94 11.42
C VAL A 593 104.36 32.14 11.78
N ASN A 594 105.33 32.46 10.93
CA ASN A 594 106.22 33.62 11.09
C ASN A 594 105.67 34.90 10.43
N GLY A 595 104.43 34.87 9.94
CA GLY A 595 103.72 36.02 9.36
C GLY A 595 104.02 36.26 7.88
N ASP A 596 104.68 35.34 7.19
CA ASP A 596 104.92 35.39 5.74
C ASP A 596 104.01 34.40 5.00
N PHE A 597 102.95 34.93 4.39
CA PHE A 597 101.95 34.15 3.65
C PHE A 597 102.20 34.17 2.14
N SER A 598 103.38 34.60 1.67
CA SER A 598 103.64 34.80 0.24
C SER A 598 103.58 33.53 -0.61
N ASN A 599 103.80 32.35 0.01
CA ASN A 599 103.67 31.03 -0.61
C ASN A 599 102.48 30.23 -0.04
N PHE A 600 101.57 30.88 0.70
CA PHE A 600 100.41 30.25 1.34
C PHE A 600 99.14 30.63 0.57
N CYS A 601 98.44 29.64 0.03
CA CYS A 601 97.34 29.87 -0.91
C CYS A 601 95.95 29.52 -0.33
N GLN A 602 95.91 28.79 0.78
CA GLN A 602 94.67 28.35 1.41
C GLN A 602 94.07 29.49 2.25
N PRO A 603 92.72 29.63 2.27
CA PRO A 603 92.04 30.70 2.99
C PRO A 603 92.05 30.50 4.52
N ASP A 604 92.26 29.28 4.99
CA ASP A 604 92.41 28.95 6.41
C ASP A 604 93.88 28.66 6.72
N SER A 605 94.41 29.28 7.77
CA SER A 605 95.81 29.11 8.22
C SER A 605 95.90 28.51 9.62
N ASP A 606 94.76 28.16 10.21
CA ASP A 606 94.63 27.55 11.53
C ASP A 606 94.23 26.08 11.34
N TYR A 607 95.18 25.28 10.86
CA TYR A 607 95.00 23.89 10.42
C TYR A 607 94.66 22.92 11.56
N ASN A 608 94.98 23.27 12.80
CA ASN A 608 94.53 22.52 13.97
C ASN A 608 93.25 23.10 14.61
N GLN A 609 92.71 24.18 14.05
CA GLN A 609 91.48 24.87 14.43
C GLN A 609 91.43 25.32 15.90
N ASP A 610 92.57 25.67 16.47
CA ASP A 610 92.66 26.12 17.87
C ASP A 610 92.40 27.62 18.04
N GLY A 611 92.18 28.33 16.93
CA GLY A 611 91.95 29.77 16.84
C GLY A 611 93.24 30.57 16.64
N SER A 612 94.40 29.93 16.41
CA SER A 612 95.68 30.61 16.32
C SER A 612 96.73 29.92 15.45
N VAL A 613 97.23 30.64 14.45
CA VAL A 613 98.33 30.18 13.58
C VAL A 613 99.66 30.10 14.35
N ASN A 614 100.09 28.90 14.70
CA ASN A 614 101.24 28.61 15.52
C ASN A 614 101.93 27.28 15.13
N GLY A 615 102.95 26.85 15.87
CA GLY A 615 103.71 25.63 15.55
C GLY A 615 102.88 24.34 15.54
N PHE A 616 101.73 24.30 16.20
CA PHE A 616 100.82 23.14 16.18
C PHE A 616 100.08 23.00 14.84
N ASP A 617 99.94 24.07 14.06
CA ASP A 617 99.44 24.00 12.70
C ASP A 617 100.47 23.40 11.74
N VAL A 618 101.76 23.67 11.98
CA VAL A 618 102.85 23.00 11.26
C VAL A 618 102.80 21.50 11.53
N GLU A 619 102.60 21.09 12.80
CA GLU A 619 102.42 19.67 13.14
C GLU A 619 101.18 19.06 12.48
N ALA A 620 100.10 19.81 12.31
CA ALA A 620 98.90 19.37 11.60
C ALA A 620 99.15 19.16 10.10
N VAL A 621 99.84 20.10 9.44
CA VAL A 621 100.26 19.98 8.02
C VAL A 621 101.28 18.85 7.84
N GLU A 622 102.22 18.68 8.78
CA GLU A 622 103.17 17.56 8.79
C GLU A 622 102.46 16.20 8.85
N GLN A 623 101.42 16.08 9.67
CA GLN A 623 100.63 14.84 9.73
C GLN A 623 99.91 14.57 8.41
N GLY A 624 99.31 15.61 7.80
CA GLY A 624 98.66 15.50 6.49
C GLY A 624 99.63 15.13 5.36
N VAL A 625 100.83 15.73 5.33
CA VAL A 625 101.90 15.39 4.36
C VAL A 625 102.36 13.94 4.49
N ASN A 626 102.35 13.40 5.70
CA ASN A 626 102.70 12.02 5.97
C ASN A 626 101.52 11.03 5.81
N GLY A 627 100.39 11.47 5.26
CA GLY A 627 99.21 10.64 5.00
C GLY A 627 98.39 10.28 6.25
N GLY A 628 98.60 11.01 7.35
CA GLY A 628 97.77 10.95 8.55
C GLY A 628 96.45 11.69 8.37
N PRO A 629 95.43 11.39 9.22
CA PRO A 629 94.21 12.18 9.25
C PRO A 629 94.54 13.61 9.67
N CYS A 630 93.93 14.54 8.98
CA CYS A 630 94.04 15.97 9.22
C CYS A 630 93.20 16.30 10.48
N PRO A 631 93.76 16.95 11.53
CA PRO A 631 93.16 17.03 12.86
C PRO A 631 91.94 17.95 13.01
#